data_AF-A0A229X522-F1
#
_entry.id   AF-A0A229X522-F1
#
_cell.length_a   1.000
_cell.length_b   1.000
_cell.length_c   1.000
_cell.angle_alpha   90.00
_cell.angle_beta   90.00
_cell.angle_gamma   90.00
#
_symmetry.space_group_name_H-M   'P 1'
#
loop_
_entity.id
_entity.type
_entity.pdbx_description
1 polymer ?
#
loop_
_entity_poly.entity_id
_entity_poly.type
_entity_poly.pdbx_seq_one_letter_code
_entity_poly.pdbx_strand_id
1 'polypeptide(L)'
;MSASGIRTKNYTQPVQSEPAITVAREGQEQGIQCSFARSSPRPTVSATPRTLREPTHQYTAYASSNLIRNSDSIERSPCRMLPYIQAYFERFHPNWPFLHRATFDVDREPTLLVQSVVMMGLWLTGEDNAQHAAMDLHSKLTLLIHQQSDKWDVSNQHETSLSAWPMATYQGILLHITFALIKGNGRQLDLQLTHQLSEISSQLLVALVHSCRKREMFFYPSMLAQFNADSLPDVYIWLGIEEAKRFALALYKVCRCCRVHDTRLSHAQINLRAQGSSLLSLADLQFALPDSDELWHASSDLASRVALSAYWEKNVEGNWICQAVRLLQTPGEFNWI
;
A
#
# COMPACT_ATOMS: atom_id res chain seq x y z
N MET A 1 30.64 -49.91 -56.21
CA MET A 1 29.75 -50.73 -55.37
C MET A 1 29.56 -50.02 -54.04
N SER A 2 28.30 -49.89 -53.66
CA SER A 2 27.76 -49.70 -52.31
C SER A 2 27.98 -48.40 -51.54
N ALA A 3 26.83 -47.86 -51.17
CA ALA A 3 26.54 -46.71 -50.33
C ALA A 3 26.85 -46.94 -48.84
N SER A 4 26.96 -45.84 -48.09
CA SER A 4 26.26 -45.65 -46.81
C SER A 4 26.29 -44.16 -46.44
N GLY A 5 25.11 -43.57 -46.31
CA GLY A 5 24.94 -42.20 -45.83
C GLY A 5 24.87 -42.14 -44.31
N ILE A 6 25.19 -40.97 -43.74
CA ILE A 6 24.77 -40.61 -42.38
C ILE A 6 24.29 -39.15 -42.38
N ARG A 7 23.01 -39.04 -42.04
CA ARG A 7 22.20 -37.89 -41.60
C ARG A 7 22.97 -36.80 -40.85
N THR A 8 22.81 -35.57 -41.34
CA THR A 8 22.81 -34.34 -40.56
C THR A 8 21.66 -34.36 -39.54
N LYS A 9 21.97 -34.17 -38.26
CA LYS A 9 20.98 -33.93 -37.21
C LYS A 9 20.83 -32.43 -37.00
N ASN A 10 19.66 -31.92 -37.40
CA ASN A 10 19.15 -30.62 -36.98
C ASN A 10 18.90 -30.65 -35.47
N TYR A 11 19.57 -29.77 -34.72
CA TYR A 11 19.17 -29.44 -33.35
C TYR A 11 18.24 -28.24 -33.41
N THR A 12 16.95 -28.53 -33.35
CA THR A 12 15.90 -27.56 -33.01
C THR A 12 16.11 -27.17 -31.55
N GLN A 13 16.36 -25.89 -31.28
CA GLN A 13 16.34 -25.35 -29.92
C GLN A 13 14.92 -25.43 -29.37
N PRO A 14 14.70 -25.94 -28.13
CA PRO A 14 13.44 -25.74 -27.46
C PRO A 14 13.38 -24.30 -26.96
N VAL A 15 12.36 -23.57 -27.40
CA VAL A 15 11.89 -22.32 -26.80
C VAL A 15 11.50 -22.65 -25.36
N GLN A 16 12.38 -22.31 -24.41
CA GLN A 16 12.04 -22.32 -22.99
C GLN A 16 11.33 -21.01 -22.68
N SER A 17 10.00 -21.10 -22.58
CA SER A 17 9.16 -20.11 -21.92
C SER A 17 9.59 -19.99 -20.46
N GLU A 18 10.15 -18.84 -20.10
CA GLU A 18 10.47 -18.46 -18.72
C GLU A 18 9.19 -18.36 -17.88
N PRO A 19 9.15 -18.92 -16.66
CA PRO A 19 8.05 -18.65 -15.75
C PRO A 19 8.28 -17.27 -15.10
N ALA A 20 7.38 -16.35 -15.43
CA ALA A 20 7.28 -15.02 -14.83
C ALA A 20 7.18 -15.11 -13.30
N ILE A 21 7.71 -14.06 -12.64
CA ILE A 21 7.74 -13.78 -11.20
C ILE A 21 6.30 -13.51 -10.70
N THR A 22 5.44 -14.51 -10.83
CA THR A 22 3.99 -14.42 -10.64
C THR A 22 3.53 -15.31 -9.48
N VAL A 23 4.42 -16.11 -8.89
CA VAL A 23 4.07 -17.07 -7.83
C VAL A 23 4.23 -16.48 -6.41
N ALA A 24 4.87 -15.32 -6.25
CA ALA A 24 5.16 -14.69 -4.96
C ALA A 24 3.94 -14.37 -4.09
N ARG A 25 2.76 -14.23 -4.69
CA ARG A 25 1.52 -13.85 -3.99
C ARG A 25 0.55 -15.00 -3.73
N GLU A 26 0.76 -16.17 -4.33
CA GLU A 26 -0.10 -17.33 -4.08
C GLU A 26 0.09 -17.88 -2.65
N GLY A 27 1.24 -17.64 -2.02
CA GLY A 27 1.49 -17.96 -0.60
C GLY A 27 0.84 -16.99 0.40
N GLN A 28 0.18 -15.93 -0.06
CA GLN A 28 -0.37 -14.85 0.78
C GLN A 28 -1.83 -14.52 0.41
N GLU A 29 -2.59 -15.51 -0.04
CA GLU A 29 -4.04 -15.39 -0.26
C GLU A 29 -4.83 -15.37 1.06
N GLN A 30 -4.56 -14.38 1.91
CA GLN A 30 -5.54 -13.87 2.88
C GLN A 30 -5.50 -12.34 2.93
N GLY A 31 -5.50 -11.71 1.77
CA GLY A 31 -6.07 -10.37 1.65
C GLY A 31 -7.55 -10.46 2.02
N ILE A 32 -8.02 -9.62 2.94
CA ILE A 32 -9.44 -9.56 3.31
C ILE A 32 -10.23 -9.34 2.02
N GLN A 33 -10.98 -10.36 1.59
CA GLN A 33 -11.81 -10.32 0.41
C GLN A 33 -12.84 -9.19 0.60
N CYS A 34 -12.56 -8.06 -0.02
CA CYS A 34 -13.43 -6.91 0.06
C CYS A 34 -14.57 -7.11 -0.94
N SER A 35 -15.79 -6.84 -0.51
CA SER A 35 -17.02 -6.84 -1.31
C SER A 35 -17.05 -5.68 -2.32
N PHE A 36 -15.97 -5.46 -3.07
CA PHE A 36 -15.90 -4.49 -4.18
C PHE A 36 -16.40 -5.09 -5.50
N ALA A 37 -16.57 -6.41 -5.58
CA ALA A 37 -17.31 -7.07 -6.64
C ALA A 37 -18.77 -7.21 -6.21
N ARG A 38 -19.66 -6.35 -6.74
CA ARG A 38 -21.10 -6.48 -6.49
C ARG A 38 -21.59 -7.82 -7.06
N SER A 39 -22.12 -8.64 -6.17
CA SER A 39 -22.95 -9.80 -6.45
C SER A 39 -24.06 -9.42 -7.44
N SER A 40 -24.08 -10.08 -8.60
CA SER A 40 -25.22 -10.02 -9.51
C SER A 40 -26.21 -11.10 -9.10
N PRO A 41 -27.46 -10.77 -8.73
CA PRO A 41 -28.50 -11.79 -8.60
C PRO A 41 -28.84 -12.28 -10.02
N ARG A 42 -28.69 -13.58 -10.28
CA ARG A 42 -29.34 -14.23 -11.43
C ARG A 42 -30.85 -14.20 -11.20
N PRO A 43 -31.68 -13.73 -12.15
CA PRO A 43 -33.12 -13.90 -12.06
C PRO A 43 -33.48 -15.32 -12.49
N THR A 44 -33.98 -16.13 -11.57
CA THR A 44 -34.62 -17.41 -11.89
C THR A 44 -36.10 -17.16 -12.14
N VAL A 45 -36.56 -17.51 -13.34
CA VAL A 45 -37.95 -17.44 -13.77
C VAL A 45 -38.71 -18.63 -13.18
N SER A 46 -39.82 -18.39 -12.48
CA SER A 46 -40.91 -19.35 -12.35
C SER A 46 -42.25 -18.63 -12.12
N ALA A 47 -43.29 -19.12 -12.81
CA ALA A 47 -44.58 -18.49 -13.01
C ALA A 47 -45.54 -18.53 -11.79
N THR A 48 -46.39 -17.48 -11.73
CA THR A 48 -47.73 -17.19 -11.13
C THR A 48 -48.60 -18.31 -10.50
N PRO A 49 -49.68 -18.03 -9.70
CA PRO A 49 -50.56 -16.82 -9.74
C PRO A 49 -51.15 -16.20 -8.43
N ARG A 50 -51.47 -14.89 -8.57
CA ARG A 50 -52.58 -14.04 -8.03
C ARG A 50 -53.22 -14.31 -6.64
N THR A 51 -53.25 -13.24 -5.83
CA THR A 51 -54.48 -12.63 -5.25
C THR A 51 -54.25 -11.18 -4.79
N LEU A 52 -55.36 -10.48 -4.54
CA LEU A 52 -55.65 -9.05 -4.73
C LEU A 52 -55.84 -8.28 -3.40
N ARG A 53 -55.23 -7.09 -3.22
CA ARG A 53 -55.87 -5.80 -2.78
C ARG A 53 -54.85 -4.73 -2.30
N GLU A 54 -55.18 -3.48 -2.63
CA GLU A 54 -54.49 -2.17 -2.53
C GLU A 54 -54.52 -1.49 -1.11
N PRO A 55 -54.27 -0.16 -0.92
CA PRO A 55 -53.09 0.70 -1.23
C PRO A 55 -52.68 1.64 -0.06
N THR A 56 -51.42 2.11 0.01
CA THR A 56 -51.14 3.49 0.51
C THR A 56 -49.82 4.09 -0.01
N HIS A 57 -49.91 5.38 -0.34
CA HIS A 57 -48.95 6.32 -0.90
C HIS A 57 -47.55 6.38 -0.25
N GLN A 58 -46.49 6.70 -1.03
CA GLN A 58 -45.79 8.00 -0.98
C GLN A 58 -44.51 8.09 -1.86
N TYR A 59 -44.53 9.09 -2.75
CA TYR A 59 -43.47 10.05 -3.12
C TYR A 59 -42.09 9.61 -3.66
N THR A 60 -41.94 9.84 -4.98
CA THR A 60 -40.78 10.44 -5.68
C THR A 60 -39.37 9.90 -5.40
N ALA A 61 -38.99 8.83 -6.10
CA ALA A 61 -37.62 8.32 -6.20
C ALA A 61 -36.98 8.50 -7.60
N TYR A 62 -37.55 9.34 -8.46
CA TYR A 62 -37.18 9.39 -9.88
C TYR A 62 -36.26 10.56 -10.29
N ALA A 63 -35.90 11.44 -9.36
CA ALA A 63 -35.04 12.60 -9.67
C ALA A 63 -33.54 12.35 -9.44
N SER A 64 -33.16 11.36 -8.63
CA SER A 64 -31.73 11.10 -8.29
C SER A 64 -31.03 10.16 -9.27
N SER A 65 -31.76 9.49 -10.17
CA SER A 65 -31.21 8.45 -11.05
C SER A 65 -30.50 8.98 -12.30
N ASN A 66 -30.63 10.28 -12.62
CA ASN A 66 -30.12 10.85 -13.87
C ASN A 66 -28.81 11.64 -13.75
N LEU A 67 -28.32 11.92 -12.53
CA LEU A 67 -27.02 12.58 -12.31
C LEU A 67 -25.85 11.60 -12.11
N ILE A 68 -26.12 10.32 -11.93
CA ILE A 68 -25.10 9.27 -11.69
C ILE A 68 -24.64 8.62 -13.02
N ARG A 69 -25.38 8.79 -14.12
CA ARG A 69 -25.18 8.01 -15.35
C ARG A 69 -23.94 8.38 -16.17
N ASN A 70 -23.31 9.53 -15.92
CA ASN A 70 -22.21 10.04 -16.76
C ASN A 70 -20.80 9.95 -16.16
N SER A 71 -20.64 9.48 -14.91
CA SER A 71 -19.32 9.37 -14.25
C SER A 71 -18.77 7.94 -14.16
N ASP A 72 -19.59 6.92 -14.45
CA ASP A 72 -19.26 5.50 -14.27
C ASP A 72 -18.29 4.90 -15.31
N SER A 73 -17.78 5.68 -16.27
CA SER A 73 -17.02 5.11 -17.41
C SER A 73 -15.50 5.04 -17.22
N ILE A 74 -14.94 5.65 -16.17
CA ILE A 74 -13.48 5.68 -15.95
C ILE A 74 -13.01 4.52 -15.04
N GLU A 75 -13.89 3.96 -14.20
CA GLU A 75 -13.43 3.28 -12.98
C GLU A 75 -12.87 1.85 -13.11
N ARG A 76 -12.95 1.14 -14.27
CA ARG A 76 -12.62 -0.31 -14.29
C ARG A 76 -11.90 -0.88 -15.50
N SER A 77 -11.45 -0.06 -16.45
CA SER A 77 -10.63 -0.60 -17.56
C SER A 77 -9.15 -0.44 -17.21
N PRO A 78 -8.36 -1.54 -17.06
CA PRO A 78 -6.92 -1.46 -16.81
C PRO A 78 -6.21 -0.52 -17.80
N CYS A 79 -6.58 -0.58 -19.08
CA CYS A 79 -6.04 0.28 -20.14
C CYS A 79 -6.22 1.79 -19.87
N ARG A 80 -7.30 2.18 -19.17
CA ARG A 80 -7.56 3.59 -18.82
C ARG A 80 -6.82 4.04 -17.56
N MET A 81 -6.36 3.10 -16.72
CA MET A 81 -5.62 3.40 -15.49
C MET A 81 -4.10 3.41 -15.71
N LEU A 82 -3.60 2.70 -16.71
CA LEU A 82 -2.16 2.55 -17.00
C LEU A 82 -1.38 3.89 -17.05
N PRO A 83 -1.85 4.96 -17.72
CA PRO A 83 -1.10 6.22 -17.76
C PRO A 83 -0.89 6.83 -16.37
N TYR A 84 -1.87 6.69 -15.48
CA TYR A 84 -1.80 7.23 -14.12
C TYR A 84 -0.92 6.36 -13.21
N ILE A 85 -0.98 5.03 -13.37
CA ILE A 85 -0.07 4.11 -12.66
C ILE A 85 1.38 4.39 -13.09
N GLN A 86 1.62 4.60 -14.37
CA GLN A 86 2.94 4.98 -14.88
C GLN A 86 3.40 6.31 -14.30
N ALA A 87 2.53 7.34 -14.30
CA ALA A 87 2.83 8.64 -13.70
C ALA A 87 3.20 8.53 -12.20
N TYR A 88 2.52 7.64 -11.45
CA TYR A 88 2.89 7.36 -10.06
C TYR A 88 4.32 6.80 -9.93
N PHE A 89 4.63 5.74 -10.68
CA PHE A 89 5.94 5.09 -10.62
C PHE A 89 7.10 5.95 -11.18
N GLU A 90 6.81 6.90 -12.06
CA GLU A 90 7.83 7.78 -12.64
C GLU A 90 8.07 9.05 -11.81
N ARG A 91 7.04 9.59 -11.15
CA ARG A 91 7.13 10.93 -10.53
C ARG A 91 7.09 10.93 -9.01
N PHE A 92 6.40 9.97 -8.39
CA PHE A 92 6.28 9.91 -6.93
C PHE A 92 7.15 8.82 -6.32
N HIS A 93 7.11 7.62 -6.89
CA HIS A 93 7.83 6.45 -6.41
C HIS A 93 9.35 6.65 -6.22
N PRO A 94 10.09 7.38 -7.08
CA PRO A 94 11.52 7.61 -6.85
C PRO A 94 11.85 8.31 -5.52
N ASN A 95 10.92 9.10 -4.98
CA ASN A 95 11.09 9.79 -3.69
C ASN A 95 10.43 9.02 -2.52
N TRP A 96 9.50 8.13 -2.84
CA TRP A 96 8.67 7.38 -1.90
C TRP A 96 8.56 5.89 -2.31
N PRO A 97 9.67 5.13 -2.27
CA PRO A 97 9.74 3.80 -2.89
C PRO A 97 9.11 2.69 -2.06
N PHE A 98 8.03 2.93 -1.32
CA PHE A 98 7.42 1.93 -0.43
C PHE A 98 6.48 0.92 -1.12
N LEU A 99 6.31 1.04 -2.44
CA LEU A 99 5.73 0.01 -3.30
C LEU A 99 6.82 -0.61 -4.16
N HIS A 100 6.76 -1.92 -4.42
CA HIS A 100 7.70 -2.55 -5.33
C HIS A 100 7.14 -2.59 -6.75
N ARG A 101 7.77 -1.87 -7.69
CA ARG A 101 7.25 -1.70 -9.06
C ARG A 101 7.11 -3.03 -9.79
N ALA A 102 8.09 -3.93 -9.66
CA ALA A 102 8.09 -5.17 -10.43
C ALA A 102 7.05 -6.20 -9.95
N THR A 103 6.50 -6.06 -8.73
CA THR A 103 5.45 -6.95 -8.20
C THR A 103 4.08 -6.31 -8.09
N PHE A 104 3.96 -5.02 -8.43
CA PHE A 104 2.69 -4.33 -8.47
C PHE A 104 1.89 -4.79 -9.70
N ASP A 105 0.81 -5.53 -9.47
CA ASP A 105 -0.07 -6.07 -10.50
C ASP A 105 -1.52 -5.64 -10.23
N VAL A 106 -2.06 -4.82 -11.14
CA VAL A 106 -3.40 -4.23 -11.04
C VAL A 106 -4.50 -5.28 -10.82
N ASP A 107 -4.32 -6.48 -11.39
CA ASP A 107 -5.32 -7.54 -11.32
C ASP A 107 -5.24 -8.36 -10.02
N ARG A 108 -4.13 -8.25 -9.28
CA ARG A 108 -3.87 -9.00 -8.03
C ARG A 108 -3.89 -8.12 -6.78
N GLU A 109 -3.72 -6.82 -6.94
CA GLU A 109 -3.70 -5.88 -5.84
C GLU A 109 -5.11 -5.61 -5.30
N PRO A 110 -5.27 -5.40 -3.98
CA PRO A 110 -6.53 -4.90 -3.43
C PRO A 110 -6.94 -3.58 -4.08
N THR A 111 -8.24 -3.44 -4.36
CA THR A 111 -8.81 -2.25 -5.02
C THR A 111 -8.39 -0.95 -4.34
N LEU A 112 -8.31 -0.93 -3.00
CA LEU A 112 -7.87 0.26 -2.26
C LEU A 112 -6.47 0.72 -2.69
N LEU A 113 -5.52 -0.21 -2.82
CA LEU A 113 -4.16 0.14 -3.19
C LEU A 113 -4.10 0.61 -4.64
N VAL A 114 -4.73 -0.11 -5.57
CA VAL A 114 -4.81 0.27 -6.99
C VAL A 114 -5.39 1.67 -7.15
N GLN A 115 -6.52 1.94 -6.50
CA GLN A 115 -7.19 3.24 -6.58
C GLN A 115 -6.35 4.34 -5.92
N SER A 116 -5.61 4.05 -4.85
CA SER A 116 -4.71 5.03 -4.22
C SER A 116 -3.52 5.39 -5.13
N VAL A 117 -2.97 4.41 -5.84
CA VAL A 117 -1.93 4.62 -6.87
C VAL A 117 -2.47 5.45 -8.03
N VAL A 118 -3.66 5.11 -8.55
CA VAL A 118 -4.33 5.86 -9.62
C VAL A 118 -4.66 7.29 -9.18
N MET A 119 -5.17 7.48 -7.96
CA MET A 119 -5.44 8.80 -7.36
C MET A 119 -4.19 9.67 -7.35
N MET A 120 -3.07 9.14 -6.87
CA MET A 120 -1.81 9.87 -6.85
C MET A 120 -1.33 10.16 -8.29
N GLY A 121 -1.41 9.18 -9.19
CA GLY A 121 -1.07 9.33 -10.60
C GLY A 121 -1.86 10.41 -11.33
N LEU A 122 -3.19 10.42 -11.16
CA LEU A 122 -4.12 11.43 -11.68
C LEU A 122 -3.71 12.84 -11.25
N TRP A 123 -3.32 13.00 -9.98
CA TRP A 123 -2.89 14.30 -9.47
C TRP A 123 -1.57 14.76 -10.07
N LEU A 124 -0.64 13.82 -10.23
CA LEU A 124 0.69 14.10 -10.75
C LEU A 124 0.66 14.54 -12.22
N THR A 125 -0.31 14.11 -13.04
CA THR A 125 -0.36 14.55 -14.45
C THR A 125 -0.43 16.08 -14.59
N GLY A 126 -1.03 16.77 -13.62
CA GLY A 126 -1.20 18.23 -13.64
C GLY A 126 -2.34 18.71 -14.53
N GLU A 127 -3.08 17.80 -15.17
CA GLU A 127 -4.25 18.14 -15.97
C GLU A 127 -5.43 18.47 -15.04
N ASP A 128 -6.10 19.60 -15.26
CA ASP A 128 -7.16 20.07 -14.36
C ASP A 128 -8.25 19.02 -14.15
N ASN A 129 -8.76 18.41 -15.21
CA ASN A 129 -9.73 17.33 -15.18
C ASN A 129 -9.24 16.10 -14.40
N ALA A 130 -7.96 15.71 -14.55
CA ALA A 130 -7.38 14.60 -13.83
C ALA A 130 -7.19 14.91 -12.33
N GLN A 131 -6.75 16.13 -12.00
CA GLN A 131 -6.62 16.58 -10.61
C GLN A 131 -7.98 16.65 -9.90
N HIS A 132 -9.03 17.11 -10.58
CA HIS A 132 -10.40 17.04 -10.03
C HIS A 132 -10.84 15.59 -9.78
N ALA A 133 -10.59 14.69 -10.73
CA ALA A 133 -10.88 13.27 -10.55
C ALA A 133 -10.08 12.64 -9.38
N ALA A 134 -8.83 13.06 -9.17
CA ALA A 134 -8.03 12.64 -8.02
C ALA A 134 -8.65 13.12 -6.69
N MET A 135 -9.18 14.35 -6.64
CA MET A 135 -9.86 14.90 -5.46
C MET A 135 -11.17 14.15 -5.15
N ASP A 136 -11.95 13.82 -6.17
CA ASP A 136 -13.17 13.01 -6.04
C ASP A 136 -12.83 11.60 -5.54
N LEU A 137 -11.80 10.98 -6.12
CA LEU A 137 -11.35 9.66 -5.72
C LEU A 137 -10.80 9.66 -4.29
N HIS A 138 -10.03 10.68 -3.89
CA HIS A 138 -9.61 10.87 -2.51
C HIS A 138 -10.80 10.92 -1.56
N SER A 139 -11.83 11.71 -1.89
CA SER A 139 -13.03 11.85 -1.04
C SER A 139 -13.79 10.53 -0.90
N LYS A 140 -13.93 9.77 -1.99
CA LYS A 140 -14.50 8.41 -1.97
C LYS A 140 -13.66 7.45 -1.11
N LEU A 141 -12.34 7.45 -1.29
CA LEU A 141 -11.43 6.59 -0.53
C LEU A 141 -11.43 6.91 0.96
N THR A 142 -11.52 8.19 1.35
CA THR A 142 -11.65 8.59 2.77
C THR A 142 -12.83 7.88 3.43
N LEU A 143 -14.01 7.90 2.78
CA LEU A 143 -15.21 7.26 3.30
C LEU A 143 -15.02 5.75 3.41
N LEU A 144 -14.47 5.11 2.38
CA LEU A 144 -14.26 3.66 2.33
C LEU A 144 -13.28 3.18 3.40
N ILE A 145 -12.14 3.86 3.56
CA ILE A 145 -11.13 3.51 4.58
C ILE A 145 -11.73 3.58 5.98
N HIS A 146 -12.51 4.63 6.26
CA HIS A 146 -13.18 4.79 7.55
C HIS A 146 -14.26 3.73 7.77
N GLN A 147 -15.07 3.40 6.75
CA GLN A 147 -16.10 2.37 6.86
C GLN A 147 -15.52 0.97 7.08
N GLN A 148 -14.28 0.74 6.69
CA GLN A 148 -13.59 -0.55 6.80
C GLN A 148 -12.55 -0.57 7.93
N SER A 149 -12.56 0.41 8.84
CA SER A 149 -11.58 0.49 9.93
C SER A 149 -11.58 -0.77 10.80
N ASP A 150 -12.72 -1.41 11.00
CA ASP A 150 -12.87 -2.68 11.71
C ASP A 150 -12.04 -3.83 11.11
N LYS A 151 -11.73 -3.78 9.81
CA LYS A 151 -10.99 -4.82 9.09
C LYS A 151 -9.47 -4.67 9.16
N TRP A 152 -8.98 -3.45 9.33
CA TRP A 152 -7.54 -3.17 9.24
C TRP A 152 -6.97 -2.54 10.51
N ASP A 153 -7.79 -1.80 11.27
CA ASP A 153 -7.41 -1.16 12.52
C ASP A 153 -7.52 -2.16 13.68
N VAL A 154 -6.38 -2.63 14.13
CA VAL A 154 -6.28 -3.55 15.27
C VAL A 154 -5.94 -2.82 16.57
N SER A 155 -5.86 -1.49 16.55
CA SER A 155 -5.43 -0.66 17.69
C SER A 155 -6.26 -0.91 18.96
N ASN A 156 -7.57 -1.13 18.81
CA ASN A 156 -8.51 -1.35 19.91
C ASN A 156 -8.78 -2.83 20.22
N GLN A 157 -8.24 -3.78 19.45
CA GLN A 157 -8.47 -5.20 19.73
C GLN A 157 -7.73 -5.61 21.03
N HIS A 158 -8.23 -6.58 21.79
CA HIS A 158 -7.55 -7.02 23.03
C HIS A 158 -6.46 -8.06 22.78
N GLU A 159 -6.52 -8.78 21.67
CA GLU A 159 -5.55 -9.82 21.32
C GLU A 159 -4.69 -9.38 20.14
N THR A 160 -3.43 -9.83 20.13
CA THR A 160 -2.53 -9.68 18.99
C THR A 160 -2.81 -10.83 18.02
N SER A 161 -3.51 -10.54 16.94
CA SER A 161 -3.75 -11.51 15.89
C SER A 161 -2.44 -11.86 15.18
N LEU A 162 -2.08 -13.14 15.15
CA LEU A 162 -0.98 -13.69 14.33
C LEU A 162 -1.30 -13.69 12.82
N SER A 163 -2.35 -12.98 12.39
CA SER A 163 -2.71 -12.85 10.98
C SER A 163 -1.60 -12.16 10.19
N ALA A 164 -1.45 -12.60 8.94
CA ALA A 164 -0.58 -11.95 7.97
C ALA A 164 -0.86 -10.44 7.92
N TRP A 165 0.19 -9.65 7.77
CA TRP A 165 0.06 -8.21 7.70
C TRP A 165 -0.75 -7.77 6.47
N PRO A 166 -1.74 -6.87 6.62
CA PRO A 166 -2.50 -6.33 5.49
C PRO A 166 -1.69 -5.24 4.77
N MET A 167 -0.49 -5.59 4.28
CA MET A 167 0.52 -4.65 3.79
C MET A 167 -0.03 -3.73 2.69
N ALA A 168 -0.67 -4.29 1.67
CA ALA A 168 -1.27 -3.52 0.58
C ALA A 168 -2.33 -2.53 1.06
N THR A 169 -3.13 -2.90 2.06
CA THR A 169 -4.11 -2.00 2.69
C THR A 169 -3.40 -0.84 3.39
N TYR A 170 -2.36 -1.13 4.17
CA TYR A 170 -1.58 -0.11 4.87
C TYR A 170 -0.84 0.84 3.91
N GLN A 171 -0.26 0.32 2.83
CA GLN A 171 0.35 1.13 1.76
C GLN A 171 -0.70 2.04 1.09
N GLY A 172 -1.91 1.53 0.82
CA GLY A 172 -3.01 2.32 0.26
C GLY A 172 -3.46 3.45 1.20
N ILE A 173 -3.60 3.17 2.50
CA ILE A 173 -3.94 4.18 3.52
C ILE A 173 -2.81 5.22 3.63
N LEU A 174 -1.55 4.81 3.58
CA LEU A 174 -0.42 5.73 3.63
C LEU A 174 -0.38 6.64 2.39
N LEU A 175 -0.65 6.12 1.19
CA LEU A 175 -0.81 6.93 -0.02
C LEU A 175 -1.95 7.93 0.11
N HIS A 176 -3.07 7.51 0.70
CA HIS A 176 -4.21 8.38 0.97
C HIS A 176 -3.85 9.56 1.89
N ILE A 177 -3.18 9.28 3.00
CA ILE A 177 -2.73 10.31 3.95
C ILE A 177 -1.70 11.24 3.29
N THR A 178 -0.75 10.67 2.54
CA THR A 178 0.28 11.45 1.84
C THR A 178 -0.32 12.37 0.80
N PHE A 179 -1.32 11.90 0.05
CA PHE A 179 -2.06 12.75 -0.87
C PHE A 179 -2.74 13.93 -0.18
N ALA A 180 -3.34 13.71 0.99
CA ALA A 180 -3.98 14.76 1.78
C ALA A 180 -3.01 15.89 2.15
N LEU A 181 -1.72 15.58 2.32
CA LEU A 181 -0.66 16.55 2.58
C LEU A 181 -0.24 17.29 1.31
N ILE A 182 -0.04 16.56 0.21
CA ILE A 182 0.41 17.13 -1.06
C ILE A 182 -0.64 18.09 -1.62
N LYS A 183 -1.92 17.70 -1.62
CA LYS A 183 -3.00 18.54 -2.15
C LYS A 183 -3.20 19.84 -1.37
N GLY A 184 -2.82 19.85 -0.09
CA GLY A 184 -2.89 21.03 0.78
C GLY A 184 -1.89 22.12 0.40
N ASN A 185 -0.87 21.79 -0.41
CA ASN A 185 0.22 22.69 -0.77
C ASN A 185 -0.04 23.57 -2.03
N GLY A 186 -1.26 23.56 -2.56
CA GLY A 186 -1.56 24.22 -3.84
C GLY A 186 -0.90 23.52 -5.03
N ARG A 187 -0.86 24.18 -6.20
CA ARG A 187 -0.39 23.60 -7.47
C ARG A 187 1.12 23.29 -7.53
N GLN A 188 1.88 23.59 -6.49
CA GLN A 188 3.31 23.30 -6.43
C GLN A 188 3.55 22.00 -5.64
N LEU A 189 4.26 21.05 -6.24
CA LEU A 189 4.57 19.77 -5.62
C LEU A 189 5.68 19.97 -4.57
N ASP A 190 5.32 20.43 -3.37
CA ASP A 190 6.25 20.39 -2.24
C ASP A 190 6.15 19.03 -1.54
N LEU A 191 7.14 18.18 -1.78
CA LEU A 191 7.26 16.87 -1.16
C LEU A 191 7.76 16.95 0.30
N GLN A 192 7.99 18.15 0.85
CA GLN A 192 8.38 18.34 2.25
C GLN A 192 7.22 18.15 3.24
N LEU A 193 5.97 18.03 2.75
CA LEU A 193 4.76 17.64 3.49
C LEU A 193 4.47 18.44 4.80
N THR A 194 4.86 19.72 4.88
CA THR A 194 4.89 20.50 6.14
C THR A 194 3.54 20.99 6.69
N HIS A 195 2.42 20.35 6.37
CA HIS A 195 1.07 20.90 6.57
C HIS A 195 0.26 20.22 7.68
N GLN A 196 -0.79 20.92 8.11
CA GLN A 196 -1.77 20.39 9.05
C GLN A 196 -2.71 19.41 8.34
N LEU A 197 -2.76 18.16 8.82
CA LEU A 197 -3.67 17.16 8.29
C LEU A 197 -5.12 17.53 8.62
N SER A 198 -6.08 17.10 7.81
CA SER A 198 -7.50 17.14 8.21
C SER A 198 -7.75 16.27 9.45
N GLU A 199 -8.85 16.48 10.17
CA GLU A 199 -9.21 15.66 11.34
C GLU A 199 -9.30 14.17 10.98
N ILE A 200 -9.94 13.83 9.86
CA ILE A 200 -10.10 12.43 9.43
C ILE A 200 -8.73 11.83 9.06
N SER A 201 -7.92 12.53 8.27
CA SER A 201 -6.58 12.04 7.90
C SER A 201 -5.66 11.90 9.12
N SER A 202 -5.81 12.78 10.12
CA SER A 202 -5.12 12.70 11.42
C SER A 202 -5.51 11.42 12.18
N GLN A 203 -6.81 11.13 12.28
CA GLN A 203 -7.32 9.92 12.94
C GLN A 203 -6.84 8.65 12.23
N LEU A 204 -6.86 8.64 10.88
CA LEU A 204 -6.35 7.53 10.09
C LEU A 204 -4.85 7.29 10.32
N LEU A 205 -4.04 8.35 10.37
CA LEU A 205 -2.61 8.25 10.65
C LEU A 205 -2.35 7.65 12.04
N VAL A 206 -3.07 8.12 13.06
CA VAL A 206 -2.98 7.61 14.43
C VAL A 206 -3.35 6.12 14.48
N ALA A 207 -4.49 5.74 13.90
CA ALA A 207 -4.94 4.35 13.84
C ALA A 207 -3.94 3.44 13.10
N LEU A 208 -3.39 3.91 11.97
CA LEU A 208 -2.38 3.17 11.21
C LEU A 208 -1.11 2.92 12.04
N VAL A 209 -0.56 3.96 12.69
CA VAL A 209 0.65 3.80 13.52
C VAL A 209 0.39 2.85 14.70
N HIS A 210 -0.75 2.98 15.39
CA HIS A 210 -1.08 2.08 16.48
C HIS A 210 -1.25 0.63 16.02
N SER A 211 -1.89 0.43 14.86
CA SER A 211 -2.02 -0.89 14.25
C SER A 211 -0.66 -1.51 13.88
N CYS A 212 0.23 -0.74 13.27
CA CYS A 212 1.59 -1.18 12.96
C CYS A 212 2.40 -1.52 14.21
N ARG A 213 2.30 -0.70 15.28
CA ARG A 213 2.94 -0.98 16.57
C ARG A 213 2.44 -2.29 17.17
N LYS A 214 1.12 -2.49 17.17
CA LYS A 214 0.53 -3.69 17.76
C LYS A 214 0.88 -4.96 17.00
N ARG A 215 1.07 -4.87 15.69
CA ARG A 215 1.56 -5.96 14.84
C ARG A 215 3.09 -6.09 14.84
N GLU A 216 3.78 -5.28 15.63
CA GLU A 216 5.25 -5.23 15.74
C GLU A 216 5.96 -5.02 14.39
N MET A 217 5.34 -4.27 13.48
CA MET A 217 5.88 -4.04 12.14
C MET A 217 7.18 -3.23 12.12
N PHE A 218 7.54 -2.61 13.24
CA PHE A 218 8.78 -1.83 13.37
C PHE A 218 9.92 -2.62 14.01
N PHE A 219 9.75 -3.94 14.17
CA PHE A 219 10.72 -4.83 14.80
C PHE A 219 11.14 -5.94 13.83
N TYR A 220 12.44 -6.04 13.55
CA TYR A 220 12.95 -6.96 12.54
C TYR A 220 12.59 -8.44 12.80
N PRO A 221 12.73 -8.98 14.02
CA PRO A 221 12.31 -10.37 14.29
C PRO A 221 10.84 -10.63 13.96
N SER A 222 9.94 -9.67 14.19
CA SER A 222 8.52 -9.81 13.84
C SER A 222 8.29 -9.71 12.32
N MET A 223 9.10 -8.93 11.58
CA MET A 223 9.11 -8.97 10.11
C MET A 223 9.53 -10.35 9.60
N LEU A 224 10.61 -10.91 10.15
CA LEU A 224 11.12 -12.22 9.74
C LEU A 224 10.10 -13.33 10.06
N ALA A 225 9.44 -13.25 11.21
CA ALA A 225 8.41 -14.21 11.64
C ALA A 225 7.17 -14.26 10.73
N GLN A 226 6.95 -13.26 9.86
CA GLN A 226 5.91 -13.34 8.83
C GLN A 226 6.20 -14.39 7.76
N PHE A 227 7.46 -14.80 7.62
CA PHE A 227 7.90 -15.73 6.59
C PHE A 227 8.35 -17.03 7.24
N ASN A 228 7.78 -18.15 6.78
CA ASN A 228 8.31 -19.46 7.14
C ASN A 228 9.54 -19.74 6.25
N ALA A 229 10.73 -19.52 6.82
CA ALA A 229 12.02 -19.61 6.13
C ALA A 229 12.25 -20.95 5.41
N ASP A 230 11.61 -22.03 5.86
CA ASP A 230 11.76 -23.36 5.26
C ASP A 230 10.91 -23.56 4.00
N SER A 231 10.03 -22.62 3.67
CA SER A 231 9.01 -22.78 2.61
C SER A 231 9.13 -21.79 1.46
N LEU A 232 9.88 -20.69 1.62
CA LEU A 232 9.95 -19.60 0.65
C LEU A 232 11.40 -19.34 0.22
N PRO A 233 11.66 -19.17 -1.09
CA PRO A 233 12.93 -18.66 -1.57
C PRO A 233 13.36 -17.34 -0.90
N ASP A 234 14.65 -17.20 -0.62
CA ASP A 234 15.26 -16.02 0.05
C ASP A 234 14.85 -14.68 -0.58
N VAL A 235 14.68 -14.65 -1.91
CA VAL A 235 14.27 -13.44 -2.64
C VAL A 235 12.90 -12.92 -2.20
N TYR A 236 11.96 -13.81 -1.85
CA TYR A 236 10.63 -13.41 -1.40
C TYR A 236 10.64 -12.95 0.06
N ILE A 237 11.43 -13.61 0.89
CA ILE A 237 11.63 -13.21 2.28
C ILE A 237 12.27 -11.82 2.32
N TRP A 238 13.34 -11.62 1.54
CA TRP A 238 13.99 -10.32 1.37
C TRP A 238 13.00 -9.27 0.89
N LEU A 239 12.24 -9.55 -0.17
CA LEU A 239 11.30 -8.58 -0.75
C LEU A 239 10.26 -8.12 0.27
N GLY A 240 9.66 -9.05 1.02
CA GLY A 240 8.64 -8.72 2.01
C GLY A 240 9.20 -7.95 3.22
N ILE A 241 10.42 -8.27 3.65
CA ILE A 241 11.12 -7.50 4.70
C ILE A 241 11.42 -6.09 4.20
N GLU A 242 11.97 -5.96 3.00
CA GLU A 242 12.33 -4.67 2.41
C GLU A 242 11.11 -3.79 2.14
N GLU A 243 9.99 -4.39 1.74
CA GLU A 243 8.70 -3.73 1.64
C GLU A 243 8.26 -3.16 3.00
N ALA A 244 8.31 -3.98 4.05
CA ALA A 244 7.94 -3.55 5.40
C ALA A 244 8.84 -2.42 5.93
N LYS A 245 10.15 -2.50 5.72
CA LYS A 245 11.10 -1.44 6.11
C LYS A 245 10.83 -0.13 5.38
N ARG A 246 10.67 -0.17 4.05
CA ARG A 246 10.41 1.02 3.23
C ARG A 246 9.05 1.65 3.58
N PHE A 247 8.03 0.83 3.82
CA PHE A 247 6.75 1.28 4.35
C PHE A 247 6.90 1.96 5.71
N ALA A 248 7.60 1.34 6.66
CA ALA A 248 7.81 1.90 7.99
C ALA A 248 8.55 3.25 7.96
N LEU A 249 9.57 3.37 7.10
CA LEU A 249 10.28 4.64 6.90
C LEU A 249 9.41 5.71 6.25
N ALA A 250 8.60 5.35 5.26
CA ALA A 250 7.64 6.28 4.66
C ALA A 250 6.60 6.77 5.69
N LEU A 251 6.08 5.85 6.53
CA LEU A 251 5.18 6.19 7.62
C LEU A 251 5.84 7.10 8.66
N TYR A 252 7.10 6.84 9.02
CA TYR A 252 7.89 7.73 9.88
C TYR A 252 8.02 9.13 9.26
N LYS A 253 8.38 9.23 7.97
CA LYS A 253 8.50 10.53 7.28
C LYS A 253 7.19 11.31 7.36
N VAL A 254 6.05 10.67 7.07
CA VAL A 254 4.73 11.28 7.21
C VAL A 254 4.46 11.75 8.65
N CYS A 255 4.76 10.92 9.66
CA CYS A 255 4.59 11.29 11.07
C CYS A 255 5.44 12.49 11.51
N ARG A 256 6.58 12.73 10.86
CA ARG A 256 7.45 13.88 11.10
C ARG A 256 6.96 15.15 10.43
N CYS A 257 6.39 15.02 9.25
CA CYS A 257 5.95 16.16 8.46
C CYS A 257 4.57 16.72 8.91
N CYS A 258 3.74 15.91 9.57
CA CYS A 258 2.38 16.30 9.94
C CYS A 258 2.26 16.87 11.36
N ARG A 259 1.42 17.90 11.50
CA ARG A 259 0.76 18.22 12.79
C ARG A 259 -0.62 17.56 12.83
N VAL A 260 -0.83 16.65 13.77
CA VAL A 260 -2.06 15.84 13.93
C VAL A 260 -3.06 16.60 14.80
N HIS A 261 -4.32 16.72 14.35
CA HIS A 261 -5.42 17.32 15.11
C HIS A 261 -5.81 16.51 16.35
N ASP A 262 -6.08 17.21 17.45
CA ASP A 262 -6.36 16.61 18.77
C ASP A 262 -7.82 16.88 19.17
N THR A 263 -8.70 15.88 19.05
CA THR A 263 -10.09 15.97 19.57
C THR A 263 -10.46 14.85 20.54
N ARG A 264 -9.61 13.84 20.78
CA ARG A 264 -9.99 12.64 21.55
C ARG A 264 -8.94 12.01 22.48
N LEU A 265 -7.80 12.65 22.75
CA LEU A 265 -6.84 12.09 23.71
C LEU A 265 -7.23 12.43 25.16
N SER A 266 -7.14 11.45 26.06
CA SER A 266 -7.46 11.64 27.49
C SER A 266 -6.45 12.59 28.14
N HIS A 267 -6.84 13.24 29.25
CA HIS A 267 -5.99 14.18 30.00
C HIS A 267 -4.60 13.62 30.39
N ALA A 268 -4.42 12.29 30.43
CA ALA A 268 -3.13 11.66 30.69
C ALA A 268 -2.16 11.75 29.49
N GLN A 269 -2.66 11.78 28.25
CA GLN A 269 -1.85 11.88 27.03
C GLN A 269 -1.55 13.33 26.62
N ILE A 270 -2.32 14.31 27.15
CA ILE A 270 -2.06 15.74 26.98
C ILE A 270 -0.68 16.13 27.54
N ASN A 271 -0.25 15.50 28.65
CA ASN A 271 1.06 15.77 29.26
C ASN A 271 2.25 15.22 28.45
N LEU A 272 2.06 14.17 27.62
CA LEU A 272 3.12 13.61 26.77
C LEU A 272 3.45 14.51 25.57
N ARG A 273 2.54 15.41 25.19
CA ARG A 273 2.72 16.33 24.05
C ARG A 273 3.22 17.72 24.43
N ALA A 274 3.14 18.12 25.70
CA ALA A 274 3.92 19.25 26.20
C ALA A 274 5.45 19.03 25.99
N GLN A 275 5.86 17.79 25.67
CA GLN A 275 7.22 17.36 25.33
C GLN A 275 7.47 17.03 23.85
N GLY A 276 6.64 17.45 22.90
CA GLY A 276 6.98 17.36 21.46
C GLY A 276 7.14 15.93 20.90
N SER A 277 6.51 14.93 21.49
CA SER A 277 6.60 13.53 21.05
C SER A 277 5.92 13.33 19.68
N SER A 278 6.71 12.98 18.67
CA SER A 278 6.21 12.54 17.35
C SER A 278 5.48 11.20 17.49
N LEU A 279 4.43 10.99 16.69
CA LEU A 279 3.59 9.78 16.72
C LEU A 279 4.43 8.49 16.53
N LEU A 280 5.49 8.59 15.72
CA LEU A 280 6.48 7.56 15.47
C LEU A 280 7.87 8.21 15.48
N SER A 281 8.79 7.68 16.28
CA SER A 281 10.16 8.17 16.42
C SER A 281 11.16 7.21 15.78
N LEU A 282 12.40 7.66 15.58
CA LEU A 282 13.47 6.78 15.11
C LEU A 282 13.80 5.68 16.12
N ALA A 283 13.54 5.90 17.41
CA ALA A 283 13.75 4.90 18.46
C ALA A 283 12.77 3.72 18.35
N ASP A 284 11.62 3.92 17.70
CA ASP A 284 10.67 2.84 17.43
C ASP A 284 11.14 1.90 16.30
N LEU A 285 12.05 2.35 15.42
CA LEU A 285 12.50 1.61 14.24
C LEU A 285 13.66 0.64 14.59
N GLN A 286 13.31 -0.59 14.92
CA GLN A 286 14.22 -1.66 15.35
C GLN A 286 14.53 -2.62 14.19
N PHE A 287 15.09 -2.06 13.13
CA PHE A 287 15.60 -2.75 11.94
C PHE A 287 16.68 -1.89 11.29
N ALA A 288 17.59 -2.51 10.53
CA ALA A 288 18.61 -1.80 9.75
C ALA A 288 18.00 -1.10 8.54
N LEU A 289 18.68 -0.07 8.02
CA LEU A 289 18.26 0.65 6.82
C LEU A 289 17.93 -0.32 5.65
N PRO A 290 16.96 0.01 4.79
CA PRO A 290 16.70 -0.76 3.57
C PRO A 290 17.96 -0.90 2.70
N ASP A 291 18.04 -2.00 1.95
CA ASP A 291 19.06 -2.22 0.92
C ASP A 291 18.95 -1.17 -0.21
N SER A 292 19.91 -1.17 -1.14
CA SER A 292 19.98 -0.17 -2.20
C SER A 292 18.73 -0.12 -3.09
N ASP A 293 18.39 1.08 -3.56
CA ASP A 293 17.27 1.26 -4.48
C ASP A 293 17.53 0.59 -5.84
N GLU A 294 18.79 0.42 -6.24
CA GLU A 294 19.15 -0.40 -7.40
C GLU A 294 18.66 -1.84 -7.28
N LEU A 295 18.82 -2.45 -6.09
CA LEU A 295 18.36 -3.80 -5.85
C LEU A 295 16.82 -3.83 -5.76
N TRP A 296 16.21 -2.83 -5.13
CA TRP A 296 14.75 -2.68 -5.04
C TRP A 296 14.06 -2.42 -6.38
N HIS A 297 14.77 -1.98 -7.41
CA HIS A 297 14.22 -1.73 -8.74
C HIS A 297 14.59 -2.83 -9.76
N ALA A 298 15.34 -3.85 -9.34
CA ALA A 298 15.72 -4.96 -10.21
C ALA A 298 14.52 -5.85 -10.53
N SER A 299 14.36 -6.22 -11.81
CA SER A 299 13.22 -7.01 -12.30
C SER A 299 13.58 -8.45 -12.65
N SER A 300 14.65 -8.69 -13.42
CA SER A 300 14.94 -10.00 -14.02
C SER A 300 16.03 -10.82 -13.32
N ASP A 301 16.92 -10.18 -12.55
CA ASP A 301 18.06 -10.82 -11.89
C ASP A 301 18.05 -10.65 -10.36
N LEU A 302 16.91 -10.23 -9.81
CA LEU A 302 16.75 -9.91 -8.38
C LEU A 302 17.18 -11.07 -7.48
N ALA A 303 16.74 -12.30 -7.77
CA ALA A 303 17.07 -13.47 -6.95
C ALA A 303 18.59 -13.72 -6.89
N SER A 304 19.28 -13.60 -8.02
CA SER A 304 20.74 -13.78 -8.07
C SER A 304 21.47 -12.66 -7.33
N ARG A 305 21.00 -11.41 -7.43
CA ARG A 305 21.59 -10.28 -6.70
C ARG A 305 21.37 -10.35 -5.20
N VAL A 306 20.18 -10.79 -4.77
CA VAL A 306 19.87 -10.99 -3.35
C VAL A 306 20.77 -12.08 -2.76
N ALA A 307 20.97 -13.20 -3.45
CA ALA A 307 21.88 -14.26 -3.00
C ALA A 307 23.33 -13.77 -2.79
N LEU A 308 23.76 -12.74 -3.53
CA LEU A 308 25.09 -12.13 -3.41
C LEU A 308 25.16 -10.98 -2.39
N SER A 309 24.03 -10.46 -1.91
CA SER A 309 23.99 -9.20 -1.15
C SER A 309 24.34 -9.36 0.34
N ALA A 310 24.39 -10.60 0.85
CA ALA A 310 24.54 -10.90 2.27
C ALA A 310 23.61 -10.07 3.18
N TYR A 311 22.41 -9.68 2.70
CA TYR A 311 21.34 -8.97 3.45
C TYR A 311 21.17 -9.41 4.93
N TRP A 312 21.42 -10.68 5.28
CA TRP A 312 21.12 -11.34 6.52
C TRP A 312 22.04 -10.76 7.59
N GLU A 313 23.31 -10.59 7.21
CA GLU A 313 24.39 -10.04 8.02
C GLU A 313 24.22 -8.53 8.25
N LYS A 314 23.51 -7.84 7.35
CA LYS A 314 23.28 -6.39 7.47
C LYS A 314 22.25 -6.04 8.53
N ASN A 315 21.32 -6.93 8.86
CA ASN A 315 20.18 -6.63 9.74
C ASN A 315 20.36 -7.09 11.20
N VAL A 316 21.61 -7.13 11.66
CA VAL A 316 21.95 -7.36 13.07
C VAL A 316 21.59 -6.16 13.95
N GLU A 317 21.34 -6.40 15.24
CA GLU A 317 20.89 -5.36 16.19
C GLU A 317 21.78 -4.12 16.22
N GLY A 318 23.10 -4.30 16.10
CA GLY A 318 24.06 -3.19 16.07
C GLY A 318 23.86 -2.21 14.91
N ASN A 319 23.19 -2.64 13.84
CA ASN A 319 22.92 -1.82 12.65
C ASN A 319 21.50 -1.23 12.63
N TRP A 320 20.69 -1.46 13.67
CA TRP A 320 19.32 -0.95 13.70
C TRP A 320 19.28 0.57 13.80
N ILE A 321 18.29 1.18 13.13
CA ILE A 321 18.10 2.63 13.07
C ILE A 321 18.01 3.24 14.48
N CYS A 322 17.31 2.56 15.40
CA CYS A 322 17.20 3.01 16.79
C CYS A 322 18.56 3.14 17.52
N GLN A 323 19.59 2.39 17.11
CA GLN A 323 20.94 2.49 17.68
C GLN A 323 21.67 3.73 17.18
N ALA A 324 21.49 4.10 15.92
CA ALA A 324 22.08 5.34 15.37
C ALA A 324 21.57 6.57 16.14
N VAL A 325 20.29 6.58 16.56
CA VAL A 325 19.75 7.66 17.41
C VAL A 325 20.48 7.76 18.74
N ARG A 326 20.78 6.62 19.38
CA ARG A 326 21.51 6.59 20.67
C ARG A 326 22.91 7.16 20.51
N LEU A 327 23.56 6.92 19.37
CA LEU A 327 24.87 7.49 19.04
C LEU A 327 24.80 8.99 18.68
N LEU A 328 23.70 9.41 18.05
CA LEU A 328 23.45 10.79 17.61
C LEU A 328 22.80 11.70 18.67
N GLN A 329 22.57 11.23 19.90
CA GLN A 329 22.14 12.08 21.03
C GLN A 329 23.24 13.05 21.53
N THR A 330 24.28 13.29 20.73
CA THR A 330 25.11 14.50 20.83
C THR A 330 24.34 15.69 20.24
N PRO A 331 24.29 16.85 20.90
CA PRO A 331 23.42 17.95 20.51
C PRO A 331 23.94 18.62 19.24
N GLY A 332 23.42 18.19 18.09
CA GLY A 332 23.65 18.80 16.80
C GLY A 332 22.57 18.33 15.84
N GLU A 333 21.71 19.26 15.41
CA GLU A 333 20.66 19.01 14.43
C GLU A 333 21.25 18.39 13.16
N PHE A 334 20.85 17.15 12.86
CA PHE A 334 21.13 16.51 11.58
C PHE A 334 19.84 16.17 10.87
N ASN A 335 19.63 16.83 9.73
CA ASN A 335 18.64 16.45 8.73
C ASN A 335 19.21 15.27 7.95
N TRP A 336 18.59 14.10 8.10
CA TRP A 336 18.70 13.06 7.09
C TRP A 336 17.50 13.25 6.15
N ILE A 337 17.81 13.62 4.91
CA ILE A 337 17.04 13.55 3.64
C ILE A 337 17.59 14.65 2.74
#